data_AF-A0A183FPR3-F1
#
_entry.id   AF-A0A183FPR3-F1
#
_cell.length_a   1.000
_cell.length_b   1.000
_cell.length_c   1.000
_cell.angle_alpha   90.00
_cell.angle_beta   90.00
_cell.angle_gamma   90.00
#
_symmetry.space_group_name_H-M   'P 1'
#
loop_
_entity.id
_entity.type
_entity.pdbx_description
1 polymer ?
#
loop_
_entity_poly.entity_id
_entity_poly.type
_entity_poly.pdbx_seq_one_letter_code
_entity_poly.pdbx_strand_id
1 'polypeptide(L)'
;MKFFNYVRGRVAAGYGAFGKWLGDSKLMNGLIYDCNLEKRAWDSGLAQATYPESIMTQYPYRGYAVVKKEYTTTLTAYDIEMMFRDMLYNEREQLLLAYPKLSRVGCSSFSKNFTEGRKHLTIACIFDTKPPEDFKIEEPKDEFEENYCKIDNDCIYTSGSKCFEKLCYVPPHIYANGH
;
A
#
# COMPACT_ATOMS: atom_id res chain seq x y z
N MET A 1 5.47 -4.95 3.53
CA MET A 1 4.47 -5.04 4.63
C MET A 1 4.74 -4.11 5.79
N LYS A 2 5.88 -4.22 6.50
CA LYS A 2 6.18 -3.35 7.66
C LYS A 2 5.99 -1.85 7.35
N PHE A 3 6.53 -1.39 6.22
CA PHE A 3 6.33 -0.01 5.75
C PHE A 3 4.84 0.37 5.65
N PHE A 4 4.04 -0.40 4.90
CA PHE A 4 2.63 -0.09 4.68
C PHE A 4 1.83 0.01 5.98
N ASN A 5 1.96 -0.99 6.86
CA ASN A 5 1.20 -1.01 8.11
C ASN A 5 1.72 0.00 9.13
N TYR A 6 3.02 0.31 9.12
CA TYR A 6 3.55 1.43 9.90
C TYR A 6 2.91 2.75 9.46
N VAL A 7 2.97 3.08 8.17
CA VAL A 7 2.37 4.33 7.65
C VAL A 7 0.88 4.36 7.97
N ARG A 8 0.14 3.30 7.65
CA ARG A 8 -1.31 3.23 7.88
C ARG A 8 -1.68 3.32 9.35
N GLY A 9 -0.91 2.72 10.26
CA GLY A 9 -1.12 2.85 11.71
C GLY A 9 -0.89 4.27 12.22
N ARG A 10 0.06 5.01 11.62
CA ARG A 10 0.25 6.45 11.89
C ARG A 10 -0.95 7.26 11.39
N VAL A 11 -1.43 7.02 10.17
CA VAL A 11 -2.64 7.68 9.63
C VAL A 11 -3.86 7.37 10.48
N ALA A 12 -4.07 6.11 10.88
CA ALA A 12 -5.17 5.72 11.76
C ALA A 12 -5.17 6.53 13.05
N ALA A 13 -3.99 6.78 13.62
CA ALA A 13 -3.80 7.59 14.81
C ALA A 13 -3.82 9.11 14.57
N GLY A 14 -4.04 9.59 13.33
CA GLY A 14 -3.99 11.01 12.98
C GLY A 14 -2.59 11.63 13.02
N TYR A 15 -1.55 10.80 12.96
CA TYR A 15 -0.16 11.25 13.01
C TYR A 15 0.53 11.19 11.65
N GLY A 16 1.49 12.08 11.44
CA GLY A 16 2.39 12.00 10.31
C GLY A 16 3.30 10.75 10.36
N ALA A 17 3.60 10.20 9.19
CA ALA A 17 4.60 9.16 8.96
C ALA A 17 5.77 9.76 8.16
N PHE A 18 6.99 9.67 8.70
CA PHE A 18 8.20 10.21 8.05
C PHE A 18 8.08 11.68 7.63
N GLY A 19 7.45 12.51 8.46
CA GLY A 19 7.23 13.94 8.18
C GLY A 19 6.09 14.23 7.19
N LYS A 20 5.35 13.21 6.73
CA LYS A 20 4.18 13.36 5.86
C LYS A 20 2.90 13.02 6.59
N TRP A 21 1.97 13.95 6.53
CA TRP A 21 0.64 13.81 7.10
C TRP A 21 -0.35 13.42 6.00
N LEU A 22 -1.20 12.42 6.27
CA LEU A 22 -2.06 11.77 5.26
C LEU A 22 -3.52 11.68 5.72
N GLY A 23 -3.99 12.68 6.47
CA GLY A 23 -5.35 12.75 6.97
C GLY A 23 -5.44 12.57 8.48
N ASP A 24 -6.60 12.98 9.01
CA ASP A 24 -6.94 12.84 10.43
C ASP A 24 -7.06 11.38 10.86
N SER A 25 -7.12 11.19 12.18
CA SER A 25 -7.41 9.90 12.77
C SER A 25 -8.71 9.34 12.20
N LYS A 26 -8.68 8.06 11.82
CA LYS A 26 -9.80 7.37 11.17
C LYS A 26 -9.67 5.87 11.35
N LEU A 27 -10.79 5.18 11.20
CA LEU A 27 -10.79 3.72 11.10
C LEU A 27 -10.01 3.33 9.84
N MET A 28 -9.08 2.38 9.97
CA MET A 28 -8.13 2.05 8.93
C MET A 28 -7.90 0.55 8.90
N ASN A 29 -8.04 -0.07 7.73
CA ASN A 29 -7.65 -1.46 7.58
C ASN A 29 -6.12 -1.58 7.54
N GLY A 30 -5.58 -2.57 8.24
CA GLY A 30 -4.21 -3.04 8.01
C GLY A 30 -4.15 -3.80 6.70
N LEU A 31 -3.00 -3.77 6.02
CA LEU A 31 -2.78 -4.57 4.84
C LEU A 31 -2.30 -5.96 5.22
N ILE A 32 -2.92 -6.96 4.61
CA ILE A 32 -2.50 -8.37 4.64
C ILE A 32 -1.78 -8.66 3.33
N TYR A 33 -0.68 -9.40 3.39
CA TYR A 33 0.02 -9.80 2.18
C TYR A 33 -0.77 -10.91 1.47
N ASP A 34 -1.02 -10.73 0.18
CA ASP A 34 -1.81 -11.67 -0.62
C ASP A 34 -0.99 -12.22 -1.79
N CYS A 35 -0.73 -13.53 -1.75
CA CYS A 35 0.06 -14.22 -2.76
C CYS A 35 -0.61 -14.26 -4.15
N ASN A 36 -1.94 -14.16 -4.23
CA ASN A 36 -2.63 -14.07 -5.52
C ASN A 36 -2.47 -12.68 -6.15
N LEU A 37 -2.43 -11.62 -5.33
CA LEU A 37 -2.07 -10.28 -5.80
C LEU A 37 -0.59 -10.20 -6.19
N GLU A 38 0.30 -10.86 -5.46
CA GLU A 38 1.73 -10.99 -5.84
C GLU A 38 1.84 -11.68 -7.20
N LYS A 39 1.19 -12.83 -7.35
CA LYS A 39 1.18 -13.57 -8.62
C LYS A 39 0.62 -12.72 -9.76
N ARG A 40 -0.45 -11.95 -9.53
CA ARG A 40 -0.98 -11.00 -10.52
C ARG A 40 0.04 -9.93 -10.91
N ALA A 41 0.73 -9.33 -9.94
CA ALA A 41 1.75 -8.31 -10.19
C ALA A 41 2.92 -8.87 -11.02
N TRP A 42 3.29 -10.13 -10.75
CA TRP A 42 4.31 -10.86 -11.49
C TRP A 42 3.86 -11.21 -12.92
N ASP A 43 2.72 -11.91 -13.05
CA ASP A 43 2.21 -12.42 -14.33
C ASP A 43 1.86 -11.29 -15.31
N SER A 44 1.44 -10.12 -14.81
CA SER A 44 1.15 -8.96 -15.65
C SER A 44 2.39 -8.21 -16.13
N GLY A 45 3.58 -8.56 -15.64
CA GLY A 45 4.81 -7.85 -15.97
C GLY A 45 4.86 -6.41 -15.44
N LEU A 46 4.14 -6.10 -14.35
CA LEU A 46 3.95 -4.72 -13.90
C LEU A 46 5.27 -4.04 -13.51
N ALA A 47 6.19 -4.78 -12.88
CA ALA A 47 7.51 -4.27 -12.50
C ALA A 47 8.45 -4.04 -13.70
N GLN A 48 8.17 -4.66 -14.84
CA GLN A 48 8.92 -4.51 -16.09
C GLN A 48 8.38 -3.37 -16.97
N ALA A 49 7.15 -2.92 -16.71
CA ALA A 49 6.43 -2.01 -17.57
C ALA A 49 7.05 -0.60 -17.61
N THR A 50 7.21 -0.07 -18.83
CA THR A 50 7.51 1.36 -19.04
C THR A 50 6.31 2.23 -18.68
N TYR A 51 5.09 1.75 -18.98
CA TYR A 51 3.82 2.42 -18.74
C TYR A 51 2.91 1.54 -17.86
N PRO A 52 3.12 1.49 -16.54
CA PRO A 52 2.36 0.63 -15.62
C PRO A 52 0.84 0.80 -15.72
N GLU A 53 0.36 2.00 -16.02
CA GLU A 53 -1.04 2.34 -16.22
C GLU A 53 -1.69 1.51 -17.34
N SER A 54 -0.96 1.24 -18.43
CA SER A 54 -1.47 0.45 -19.55
C SER A 54 -1.72 -1.00 -19.14
N ILE A 55 -0.82 -1.57 -18.33
CA ILE A 55 -0.96 -2.89 -17.73
C ILE A 55 -2.11 -2.94 -16.71
N MET A 56 -2.42 -1.82 -16.05
CA MET A 56 -3.46 -1.80 -15.02
C MET A 56 -4.86 -1.55 -15.56
N THR A 57 -5.01 -1.24 -16.87
CA THR A 57 -6.32 -1.13 -17.53
C THR A 57 -7.13 -2.42 -17.48
N GLN A 58 -6.48 -3.59 -17.54
CA GLN A 58 -7.11 -4.91 -17.35
C GLN A 58 -7.55 -5.20 -15.91
N TYR A 59 -7.16 -4.35 -14.94
CA TYR A 59 -7.52 -4.45 -13.53
C TYR A 59 -8.13 -3.13 -13.02
N PRO A 60 -9.24 -2.64 -13.60
CA PRO A 60 -9.71 -1.27 -13.44
C PRO A 60 -10.12 -0.91 -12.00
N TYR A 61 -10.40 -1.93 -11.16
CA TYR A 61 -10.79 -1.76 -9.76
C TYR A 61 -9.63 -1.91 -8.77
N ARG A 62 -8.41 -2.22 -9.24
CA ARG A 62 -7.24 -2.46 -8.37
C ARG A 62 -6.35 -1.22 -8.32
N GLY A 63 -5.88 -0.91 -7.12
CA GLY A 63 -4.85 0.10 -6.92
C GLY A 63 -3.49 -0.47 -7.26
N TYR A 64 -2.53 0.39 -7.63
CA TYR A 64 -1.15 -0.04 -7.84
C TYR A 64 -0.13 1.05 -7.52
N ALA A 65 1.05 0.64 -7.09
CA ALA A 65 2.19 1.52 -6.87
C ALA A 65 3.44 0.91 -7.52
N VAL A 66 4.34 1.76 -8.00
CA VAL A 66 5.60 1.33 -8.62
C VAL A 66 6.74 2.21 -8.11
N VAL A 67 7.65 1.61 -7.36
CA VAL A 67 8.82 2.28 -6.80
C VAL A 67 10.09 1.75 -7.46
N LYS A 68 11.07 2.63 -7.68
CA LYS A 68 12.25 2.35 -8.49
C LYS A 68 13.50 2.90 -7.82
N LYS A 69 14.61 2.17 -7.94
CA LYS A 69 15.92 2.65 -7.46
C LYS A 69 17.06 2.06 -8.27
N GLU A 70 17.98 2.92 -8.66
CA GLU A 70 19.28 2.51 -9.18
C GLU A 70 20.28 2.30 -8.04
N TYR A 71 21.15 1.31 -8.19
CA TYR A 71 22.11 0.92 -7.16
C TYR A 71 23.34 0.24 -7.79
N THR A 72 24.48 0.35 -7.11
CA THR A 72 25.75 -0.29 -7.50
C THR A 72 26.23 -1.31 -6.48
N THR A 73 25.63 -1.33 -5.28
CA THR A 73 26.01 -2.18 -4.14
C THR A 73 24.87 -3.12 -3.74
N THR A 74 25.09 -4.01 -2.78
CA THR A 74 24.00 -4.83 -2.25
C THR A 74 22.95 -3.95 -1.56
N LEU A 75 21.68 -4.09 -1.97
CA LEU A 75 20.56 -3.39 -1.34
C LEU A 75 20.29 -3.92 0.07
N THR A 76 20.03 -3.01 1.00
CA THR A 76 19.59 -3.32 2.37
C THR A 76 18.08 -3.22 2.51
N ALA A 77 17.52 -3.74 3.61
CA ALA A 77 16.10 -3.52 3.94
C ALA A 77 15.75 -2.03 4.07
N TYR A 78 16.68 -1.20 4.54
CA TYR A 78 16.50 0.24 4.61
C TYR A 78 16.41 0.87 3.21
N ASP A 79 17.20 0.39 2.25
CA ASP A 79 17.11 0.88 0.87
C ASP A 79 15.74 0.60 0.26
N ILE A 80 15.16 -0.57 0.54
CA ILE A 80 13.81 -0.93 0.11
C ILE A 80 12.75 -0.06 0.81
N GLU A 81 12.93 0.22 2.11
CA GLU A 81 12.05 1.14 2.82
C GLU A 81 12.09 2.55 2.22
N MET A 82 13.28 3.05 1.89
CA MET A 82 13.44 4.35 1.23
C MET A 82 12.72 4.41 -0.12
N MET A 83 12.78 3.34 -0.92
CA MET A 83 11.99 3.25 -2.16
C MET A 83 10.50 3.39 -1.89
N PHE A 84 9.99 2.71 -0.86
CA PHE A 84 8.58 2.82 -0.50
C PHE A 84 8.21 4.19 0.07
N ARG A 85 9.13 4.89 0.74
CA ARG A 85 8.90 6.26 1.20
C ARG A 85 8.66 7.24 0.06
N ASP A 86 9.14 6.97 -1.16
CA ASP A 86 8.84 7.79 -2.34
C ASP A 86 7.32 7.85 -2.64
N MET A 87 6.56 6.80 -2.27
CA MET A 87 5.10 6.80 -2.35
C MET A 87 4.46 7.93 -1.54
N LEU A 88 5.12 8.42 -0.48
CA LEU A 88 4.65 9.53 0.34
C LEU A 88 4.78 10.89 -0.36
N TYR A 89 5.36 10.93 -1.55
CA TYR A 89 5.58 12.15 -2.35
C TYR A 89 4.92 12.07 -3.73
N ASN A 90 4.29 10.94 -4.04
CA ASN A 90 3.50 10.75 -5.26
C ASN A 90 2.01 10.85 -4.92
N GLU A 91 1.30 11.81 -5.52
CA GLU A 91 -0.10 12.11 -5.19
C GLU A 91 -1.00 10.87 -5.26
N ARG A 92 -0.89 10.09 -6.35
CA ARG A 92 -1.68 8.87 -6.56
C ARG A 92 -1.38 7.79 -5.53
N GLU A 93 -0.12 7.63 -5.17
CA GLU A 93 0.33 6.59 -4.25
C GLU A 93 0.07 6.94 -2.78
N GLN A 94 0.08 8.22 -2.42
CA GLN A 94 -0.37 8.69 -1.11
C GLN A 94 -1.84 8.32 -0.86
N LEU A 95 -2.70 8.40 -1.88
CA LEU A 95 -4.10 7.97 -1.75
C LEU A 95 -4.20 6.48 -1.39
N LEU A 96 -3.33 5.63 -1.93
CA LEU A 96 -3.27 4.21 -1.56
C LEU A 96 -2.85 4.02 -0.09
N LEU A 97 -1.92 4.84 0.39
CA LEU A 97 -1.49 4.80 1.78
C LEU A 97 -2.59 5.30 2.73
N ALA A 98 -3.36 6.30 2.33
CA ALA A 98 -4.38 6.96 3.14
C ALA A 98 -5.77 6.30 3.07
N TYR A 99 -6.07 5.52 2.03
CA TYR A 99 -7.41 5.00 1.80
C TYR A 99 -7.75 3.86 2.78
N PRO A 100 -8.79 4.02 3.62
CA PRO A 100 -8.99 3.15 4.78
C PRO A 100 -9.52 1.76 4.46
N LYS A 101 -10.14 1.57 3.28
CA LYS A 101 -10.80 0.31 2.91
C LYS A 101 -9.87 -0.71 2.24
N LEU A 102 -8.65 -0.32 1.84
CA LEU A 102 -7.64 -1.27 1.33
C LEU A 102 -7.27 -2.25 2.42
N SER A 103 -7.28 -3.54 2.10
CA SER A 103 -7.03 -4.56 3.09
C SER A 103 -5.97 -5.58 2.67
N ARG A 104 -5.61 -5.61 1.39
CA ARG A 104 -4.61 -6.53 0.86
C ARG A 104 -3.70 -5.89 -0.16
N VAL A 105 -2.48 -6.41 -0.21
CA VAL A 105 -1.46 -6.02 -1.19
C VAL A 105 -0.60 -7.22 -1.53
N GLY A 106 -0.18 -7.31 -2.78
CA GLY A 106 0.86 -8.24 -3.22
C GLY A 106 1.81 -7.53 -4.17
N CYS A 107 3.10 -7.84 -4.08
CA CYS A 107 4.13 -7.11 -4.81
C CYS A 107 5.05 -8.05 -5.57
N SER A 108 5.46 -7.66 -6.77
CA SER A 108 6.52 -8.30 -7.54
C SER A 108 7.71 -7.36 -7.67
N SER A 109 8.89 -7.91 -7.93
CA SER A 109 10.09 -7.12 -8.18
C SER A 109 10.76 -7.54 -9.49
N PHE A 110 11.45 -6.58 -10.11
CA PHE A 110 12.24 -6.81 -11.31
C PHE A 110 13.56 -6.05 -11.19
N SER A 111 14.66 -6.73 -11.46
CA SER A 111 16.00 -6.15 -11.46
C SER A 111 16.60 -6.20 -12.86
N LYS A 112 17.00 -5.05 -13.40
CA LYS A 112 17.69 -4.93 -14.69
C LYS A 112 19.13 -4.48 -14.47
N ASN A 113 20.08 -5.19 -15.10
CA ASN A 113 21.47 -4.76 -15.14
C ASN A 113 21.65 -3.71 -16.25
N PHE A 114 22.41 -2.67 -15.94
CA PHE A 114 22.85 -1.61 -16.86
C PHE A 114 24.36 -1.68 -17.07
N THR A 115 24.86 -0.88 -18.01
CA THR A 115 26.30 -0.69 -18.21
C THR A 115 26.97 -0.13 -16.94
N GLU A 116 28.26 -0.43 -16.77
CA GLU A 116 29.08 0.06 -15.64
C GLU A 116 28.70 -0.51 -14.27
N GLY A 117 28.09 -1.69 -14.22
CA GLY A 117 27.77 -2.38 -12.96
C GLY A 117 26.58 -1.77 -12.19
N ARG A 118 25.90 -0.79 -12.78
CA ARG A 118 24.64 -0.26 -12.25
C ARG A 118 23.52 -1.27 -12.42
N LYS A 119 22.68 -1.38 -11.40
CA LYS A 119 21.46 -2.20 -11.41
C LYS A 119 20.27 -1.30 -11.10
N HIS A 120 19.13 -1.64 -11.65
CA HIS A 120 17.88 -0.95 -11.39
C HIS A 120 16.88 -1.94 -10.82
N LEU A 121 16.42 -1.70 -9.59
CA LEU A 121 15.34 -2.46 -8.98
C LEU A 121 14.04 -1.68 -9.16
N THR A 122 13.02 -2.34 -9.71
CA THR A 122 11.63 -1.89 -9.68
C THR A 122 10.85 -2.84 -8.78
N ILE A 123 10.03 -2.29 -7.89
CA ILE A 123 9.02 -3.04 -7.13
C ILE A 123 7.67 -2.49 -7.52
N ALA A 124 6.78 -3.38 -7.94
CA ALA A 124 5.40 -3.05 -8.26
C ALA A 124 4.46 -3.78 -7.31
N CYS A 125 3.48 -3.07 -6.77
CA CYS A 125 2.48 -3.62 -5.86
C CYS A 125 1.09 -3.43 -6.44
N ILE A 126 0.24 -4.45 -6.32
CA ILE A 126 -1.19 -4.40 -6.61
C ILE A 126 -1.96 -4.51 -5.30
N PHE A 127 -2.96 -3.67 -5.14
CA PHE A 127 -3.85 -3.64 -3.99
C PHE A 127 -5.22 -4.20 -4.36
N ASP A 128 -5.95 -4.71 -3.37
CA ASP A 128 -7.26 -5.31 -3.58
C ASP A 128 -8.33 -4.35 -4.10
N THR A 129 -8.22 -3.08 -3.82
CA THR A 129 -9.09 -2.05 -4.39
C THR A 129 -8.27 -0.82 -4.79
N LYS A 130 -8.89 0.18 -5.42
CA LYS A 130 -8.31 1.51 -5.60
C LYS A 130 -9.18 2.55 -4.88
N PRO A 131 -8.59 3.65 -4.38
CA PRO A 131 -9.36 4.79 -3.92
C PRO A 131 -10.29 5.29 -5.04
N PRO A 132 -11.54 5.66 -4.73
CA PRO A 132 -12.42 6.27 -5.72
C PRO A 132 -11.89 7.65 -6.16
N GLU A 133 -12.30 8.14 -7.33
CA GLU A 133 -11.75 9.36 -7.94
C GLU A 133 -12.00 10.62 -7.10
N ASP A 134 -13.05 10.61 -6.29
CA ASP A 134 -13.43 11.69 -5.37
C ASP A 134 -12.77 11.58 -3.99
N PHE A 135 -12.00 10.52 -3.72
CA PHE A 135 -11.28 10.37 -2.46
C PHE A 135 -10.16 11.40 -2.35
N LYS A 136 -10.17 12.16 -1.26
CA LYS A 136 -9.17 13.16 -0.94
C LYS A 136 -8.61 12.92 0.46
N ILE A 137 -7.35 13.29 0.63
CA ILE A 137 -6.77 13.45 1.95
C ILE A 137 -7.28 14.79 2.48
N GLU A 138 -8.20 14.73 3.44
CA GLU A 138 -8.69 15.91 4.17
C GLU A 138 -7.54 16.54 4.96
N GLU A 139 -7.60 17.85 5.23
CA GLU A 139 -6.65 18.60 6.09
C GLU A 139 -6.89 18.36 7.58
N PRO A 140 -5.89 18.60 8.45
CA PRO A 140 -6.03 18.28 9.87
C PRO A 140 -7.08 19.16 10.51
N LYS A 141 -8.00 18.57 11.26
CA LYS A 141 -8.94 19.33 12.09
C LYS A 141 -8.23 19.89 13.32
N ASP A 142 -8.69 21.05 13.78
CA ASP A 142 -8.20 21.69 15.01
C ASP A 142 -8.49 20.83 16.26
N GLU A 143 -9.55 20.03 16.22
CA GLU A 143 -9.93 19.10 17.29
C GLU A 143 -9.43 17.69 16.99
N PHE A 144 -8.55 17.17 17.86
CA PHE A 144 -8.05 15.81 17.75
C PHE A 144 -9.02 14.81 18.40
N GLU A 145 -9.65 13.99 17.58
CA GLU A 145 -10.48 12.86 18.01
C GLU A 145 -9.84 11.53 17.60
N GLU A 146 -9.72 10.60 18.54
CA GLU A 146 -9.19 9.26 18.27
C GLU A 146 -10.25 8.37 17.62
N ASN A 147 -10.18 8.22 16.29
CA ASN A 147 -11.15 7.48 15.50
C ASN A 147 -10.62 6.13 14.96
N TYR A 148 -9.50 5.64 15.50
CA TYR A 148 -8.96 4.31 15.19
C TYR A 148 -9.61 3.20 16.03
N CYS A 149 -9.48 1.95 15.60
CA CYS A 149 -10.05 0.81 16.35
C CYS A 149 -9.32 0.61 17.69
N LYS A 150 -10.07 0.31 18.74
CA LYS A 150 -9.59 -0.06 20.07
C LYS A 150 -9.95 -1.50 20.41
N ILE A 151 -11.09 -1.98 19.90
CA ILE A 151 -11.57 -3.35 20.00
C ILE A 151 -12.05 -3.87 18.64
N ASP A 152 -12.21 -5.19 18.51
CA ASP A 152 -12.66 -5.84 17.28
C ASP A 152 -13.98 -5.26 16.73
N ASN A 153 -14.91 -4.90 17.62
CA ASN A 153 -16.22 -4.38 17.23
C ASN A 153 -16.17 -3.00 16.58
N ASP A 154 -15.07 -2.25 16.72
CA ASP A 154 -14.90 -0.96 16.04
C ASP A 154 -14.65 -1.14 14.54
N CYS A 155 -14.25 -2.35 14.12
CA CYS A 155 -13.91 -2.66 12.72
C CYS A 155 -15.16 -2.91 11.86
N ILE A 156 -15.79 -1.83 11.43
CA ILE A 156 -17.10 -1.87 10.74
C ILE A 156 -17.03 -2.10 9.21
N TYR A 157 -15.87 -1.97 8.57
CA TYR A 157 -15.80 -2.08 7.11
C TYR A 157 -15.99 -3.50 6.58
N THR A 158 -15.65 -4.52 7.36
CA THR A 158 -15.75 -5.92 6.96
C THR A 158 -16.05 -6.77 8.18
N SER A 159 -17.13 -7.54 8.12
CA SER A 159 -17.55 -8.40 9.22
C SER A 159 -16.47 -9.42 9.59
N GLY A 160 -16.31 -9.67 10.90
CA GLY A 160 -15.29 -10.59 11.43
C GLY A 160 -13.86 -10.03 11.49
N SER A 161 -13.66 -8.76 11.16
CA SER A 161 -12.35 -8.12 11.27
C SER A 161 -11.87 -8.03 12.73
N LYS A 162 -10.56 -8.03 12.92
CA LYS A 162 -9.89 -7.95 14.22
C LYS A 162 -9.13 -6.65 14.36
N CYS A 163 -9.19 -6.02 15.52
CA CYS A 163 -8.41 -4.83 15.80
C CYS A 163 -7.04 -5.21 16.37
N PHE A 164 -5.97 -4.76 15.72
CA PHE A 164 -4.61 -4.94 16.20
C PHE A 164 -3.78 -3.71 15.90
N GLU A 165 -3.13 -3.13 16.91
CA GLU A 165 -2.28 -1.94 16.78
C GLU A 165 -2.94 -0.80 15.98
N LYS A 166 -4.20 -0.47 16.32
CA LYS A 166 -5.01 0.61 15.70
C LYS A 166 -5.49 0.31 14.28
N LEU A 167 -5.22 -0.89 13.76
CA LEU A 167 -5.58 -1.31 12.42
C LEU A 167 -6.59 -2.46 12.45
N CYS A 168 -7.56 -2.40 11.55
CA CYS A 168 -8.52 -3.47 11.33
C CYS A 168 -7.98 -4.49 10.32
N TYR A 169 -7.79 -5.73 10.75
CA TYR A 169 -7.36 -6.83 9.89
C TYR A 169 -8.56 -7.68 9.52
N VAL A 170 -8.86 -7.69 8.22
CA VAL A 170 -9.95 -8.47 7.64
C VAL A 170 -9.67 -9.98 7.73
N PRO A 171 -10.70 -10.84 7.80
CA PRO A 171 -10.51 -12.28 7.74
C PRO A 171 -9.81 -12.73 6.45
N PRO A 172 -9.13 -13.89 6.44
CA PRO A 172 -8.65 -14.51 5.21
C PRO A 172 -9.82 -14.65 4.21
N HIS A 173 -9.57 -14.40 2.93
CA HIS A 173 -10.54 -14.79 1.91
C HIS A 173 -10.64 -16.32 1.90
N ILE A 174 -11.84 -16.85 2.10
CA ILE A 174 -12.15 -18.18 1.60
C ILE A 174 -12.30 -17.99 0.10
N TYR A 175 -11.25 -18.31 -0.66
CA TYR A 175 -11.34 -18.41 -2.11
C TYR A 175 -12.29 -19.56 -2.46
N ALA A 176 -13.60 -19.29 -2.48
CA ALA A 176 -14.56 -20.18 -3.08
C ALA A 176 -14.32 -20.11 -4.60
N ASN A 177 -13.40 -20.96 -5.06
CA ASN A 177 -12.93 -21.11 -6.44
C ASN A 177 -12.01 -19.99 -6.95
N GLY A 178 -10.74 -20.35 -7.15
CA GLY A 178 -9.71 -19.44 -7.65
C GLY A 178 -10.02 -18.90 -9.04
N HIS A 179 -10.19 -17.58 -9.13
CA HIS A 179 -10.20 -16.79 -10.36
C HIS A 179 -9.55 -15.40 -10.10
#